data_AF-A0AAV6JYJ6-F1
#
_entry.id   AF-A0AAV6JYJ6-F1
#
_cell.length_a   1.000
_cell.length_b   1.000
_cell.length_c   1.000
_cell.angle_alpha   90.00
_cell.angle_beta   90.00
_cell.angle_gamma   90.00
#
_symmetry.space_group_name_H-M   'P 1'
#
loop_
_entity.id
_entity.type
_entity.pdbx_description
1 polymer ?
#
loop_
_entity_poly.entity_id
_entity_poly.type
_entity_poly.pdbx_seq_one_letter_code
_entity_poly.pdbx_strand_id
1 'polypeptide(L)'
;MQVRIAQGLVHMGKGLMTLGPYHSERFLLSPTALAGIITLLHACLDMKAIILGKYHYVLYFVVLAMQPRMLLTVDENLKPLSVPVRVGQAVDVVGQAGRPKTITGFQTHSTPVLLAAGDRAELATEKYIPLSSILEGFVILKENPDYREDN
;
A
#
# COMPACT_ATOMS: atom_id res chain seq x y z
N MET A 1 -12.34 -16.54 20.93
CA MET A 1 -11.56 -16.39 19.68
C MET A 1 -12.30 -15.50 18.66
N GLN A 2 -13.59 -15.75 18.39
CA GLN A 2 -14.40 -14.95 17.44
C GLN A 2 -14.39 -13.44 17.71
N VAL A 3 -14.50 -13.00 18.98
CA VAL A 3 -14.44 -11.56 19.34
C VAL A 3 -13.11 -10.90 18.94
N ARG A 4 -11.99 -11.61 19.07
CA ARG A 4 -10.67 -11.08 18.67
C ARG A 4 -10.56 -10.95 17.14
N ILE A 5 -11.13 -11.89 16.40
CA ILE A 5 -11.19 -11.84 14.93
C ILE A 5 -12.07 -10.66 14.48
N ALA A 6 -13.25 -10.51 15.09
CA ALA A 6 -14.15 -9.39 14.80
C ALA A 6 -13.48 -8.04 15.13
N GLN A 7 -12.82 -7.93 16.28
CA GLN A 7 -12.04 -6.74 16.62
C GLN A 7 -10.92 -6.49 15.61
N GLY A 8 -10.15 -7.51 15.21
CA GLY A 8 -9.11 -7.37 14.18
C GLY A 8 -9.67 -6.83 12.86
N LEU A 9 -10.83 -7.34 12.42
CA LEU A 9 -11.51 -6.88 11.22
C LEU A 9 -12.00 -5.42 11.33
N VAL A 10 -12.54 -5.03 12.48
CA VAL A 10 -12.97 -3.65 12.75
C VAL A 10 -11.77 -2.69 12.75
N HIS A 11 -10.64 -3.10 13.31
CA HIS A 11 -9.43 -2.27 13.32
C HIS A 11 -8.81 -2.13 11.93
N MET A 12 -8.91 -3.17 11.08
CA MET A 12 -8.55 -3.08 9.67
C MET A 12 -9.40 -2.05 8.92
N GLY A 13 -10.70 -1.97 9.24
CA GLY A 13 -11.63 -0.99 8.66
C GLY A 13 -11.28 0.48 8.92
N LYS A 14 -10.28 0.78 9.76
CA LYS A 14 -9.78 2.14 10.00
C LYS A 14 -8.93 2.71 8.84
N GLY A 15 -8.70 1.94 7.78
CA GLY A 15 -8.07 2.42 6.55
C GLY A 15 -6.54 2.29 6.49
N LEU A 16 -5.89 1.76 7.53
CA LEU A 16 -4.43 1.52 7.54
C LEU A 16 -4.03 0.28 6.73
N MET A 17 -4.95 -0.67 6.59
CA MET A 17 -4.73 -1.91 5.87
C MET A 17 -5.78 -2.06 4.77
N THR A 18 -5.38 -2.70 3.68
CA THR A 18 -6.25 -3.07 2.56
C THR A 18 -6.27 -4.58 2.41
N LEU A 19 -7.34 -5.08 1.76
CA LEU A 19 -7.44 -6.48 1.33
C LEU A 19 -7.32 -6.52 -0.18
N GLY A 20 -6.29 -7.21 -0.68
CA GLY A 20 -6.08 -7.34 -2.11
C GLY A 20 -4.99 -8.35 -2.44
N PRO A 21 -5.15 -9.14 -3.51
CA PRO A 21 -4.11 -10.05 -3.98
C PRO A 21 -3.04 -9.34 -4.83
N TYR A 22 -3.26 -8.07 -5.14
CA TYR A 22 -2.43 -7.24 -6.00
C TYR A 22 -1.45 -6.42 -5.17
N HIS A 23 -0.18 -6.41 -5.57
CA HIS A 23 0.90 -5.63 -4.97
C HIS A 23 1.66 -4.83 -6.04
N SER A 24 2.43 -3.83 -5.61
CA SER A 24 3.28 -3.02 -6.48
C SER A 24 2.48 -2.36 -7.59
N GLU A 25 1.56 -1.45 -7.22
CA GLU A 25 0.69 -0.73 -8.16
C GLU A 25 -0.15 -1.65 -9.05
N ARG A 26 -0.56 -2.80 -8.50
CA ARG A 26 -1.31 -3.86 -9.20
C ARG A 26 -0.55 -4.58 -10.31
N PHE A 27 0.77 -4.41 -10.36
CA PHE A 27 1.61 -5.13 -11.31
C PHE A 27 1.73 -6.61 -10.97
N LEU A 28 1.88 -6.95 -9.67
CA LEU A 28 2.13 -8.31 -9.22
C LEU A 28 0.90 -8.91 -8.55
N LEU A 29 0.45 -10.05 -9.04
CA LEU A 29 -0.58 -10.87 -8.41
C LEU A 29 0.09 -11.92 -7.51
N SER A 30 -0.20 -11.87 -6.21
CA SER A 30 0.25 -12.90 -5.28
C SER A 30 -0.71 -14.10 -5.31
N PRO A 31 -0.24 -15.31 -5.70
CA PRO A 31 -1.09 -16.49 -5.75
C PRO A 31 -1.54 -16.94 -4.35
N THR A 32 -0.74 -16.67 -3.31
CA THR A 32 -1.07 -17.03 -1.92
C THR A 32 -2.17 -16.15 -1.34
N ALA A 33 -2.12 -14.85 -1.62
CA ALA A 33 -3.17 -13.91 -1.23
C ALA A 33 -4.49 -14.23 -1.94
N LEU A 34 -4.43 -14.58 -3.23
CA LEU A 34 -5.60 -15.00 -4.02
C LEU A 34 -6.20 -16.30 -3.47
N ALA A 35 -5.38 -17.31 -3.16
CA ALA A 35 -5.85 -18.54 -2.53
C ALA A 35 -6.50 -18.28 -1.16
N GLY A 36 -5.94 -17.36 -0.37
CA GLY A 36 -6.53 -16.93 0.92
C GLY A 36 -7.92 -16.29 0.77
N ILE A 37 -8.13 -15.47 -0.26
CA ILE A 37 -9.44 -14.87 -0.55
C ILE A 37 -10.43 -15.94 -1.05
N ILE A 38 -10.02 -16.83 -1.94
CA ILE A 38 -10.89 -17.90 -2.48
C ILE A 38 -11.34 -18.86 -1.37
N THR A 39 -10.41 -19.25 -0.50
CA THR A 39 -10.72 -20.13 0.64
C THR A 39 -11.70 -19.47 1.62
N LEU A 40 -11.56 -18.16 1.86
CA LEU A 40 -12.54 -17.41 2.64
C LEU A 40 -13.91 -17.37 1.97
N LEU A 41 -13.97 -17.05 0.67
CA LEU A 41 -15.23 -16.99 -0.09
C LEU A 41 -15.95 -18.34 -0.07
N HIS A 42 -15.20 -19.43 -0.22
CA HIS A 42 -15.74 -20.78 -0.12
C HIS A 42 -16.25 -21.09 1.29
N ALA A 43 -15.53 -20.68 2.33
CA ALA A 43 -15.96 -20.83 3.72
C ALA A 43 -17.24 -20.03 4.06
N CYS A 44 -17.47 -18.89 3.38
CA CYS A 44 -18.67 -18.09 3.54
C CYS A 44 -19.93 -18.73 2.96
N LEU A 45 -19.82 -19.70 2.03
CA LEU A 45 -20.97 -20.44 1.49
C LEU A 45 -21.62 -21.34 2.54
N ASP A 46 -20.82 -21.93 3.44
CA ASP A 46 -21.31 -22.72 4.58
C ASP A 46 -20.90 -22.08 5.91
N MET A 47 -21.46 -20.90 6.15
CA MET A 47 -21.17 -20.10 7.34
C MET A 47 -21.60 -20.80 8.64
N LYS A 48 -22.65 -21.64 8.59
CA LYS A 48 -23.18 -22.33 9.76
C LYS A 48 -22.24 -23.46 10.22
N ALA A 49 -21.76 -24.29 9.30
CA ALA A 49 -20.89 -25.41 9.67
C ALA A 49 -19.42 -24.99 9.87
N ILE A 50 -18.93 -24.03 9.07
CA ILE A 50 -17.51 -23.67 9.05
C ILE A 50 -17.24 -22.51 10.02
N ILE A 51 -17.95 -21.39 9.86
CA ILE A 51 -17.69 -20.16 10.62
C ILE A 51 -18.32 -20.19 12.01
N LEU A 52 -19.49 -20.81 12.20
CA LEU A 52 -20.12 -20.99 13.53
C LEU A 52 -19.84 -22.35 14.17
N GLY A 53 -19.25 -23.31 13.43
CA GLY A 53 -18.94 -24.65 13.92
C GLY A 53 -17.56 -24.79 14.56
N LYS A 54 -16.79 -25.83 14.21
CA LYS A 54 -15.48 -26.09 14.84
C LYS A 54 -14.32 -25.33 14.18
N TYR A 55 -14.51 -24.81 12.98
CA TYR A 55 -13.44 -24.35 12.09
C TYR A 55 -13.36 -22.81 11.98
N HIS A 56 -13.52 -22.11 13.10
CA HIS A 56 -13.44 -20.64 13.14
C HIS A 56 -12.12 -20.06 12.64
N TYR A 57 -11.03 -20.84 12.70
CA TYR A 57 -9.70 -20.39 12.31
C TYR A 57 -9.53 -20.21 10.80
N VAL A 58 -10.45 -20.74 9.98
CA VAL A 58 -10.46 -20.55 8.53
C VAL A 58 -10.56 -19.07 8.16
N LEU A 59 -11.15 -18.23 9.01
CA LEU A 59 -11.17 -16.77 8.84
C LEU A 59 -9.76 -16.14 8.87
N TYR A 60 -8.74 -16.80 9.44
CA TYR A 60 -7.36 -16.28 9.43
C TYR A 60 -6.71 -16.33 8.05
N PHE A 61 -7.25 -17.09 7.09
CA PHE A 61 -6.73 -17.05 5.71
C PHE A 61 -6.84 -15.67 5.07
N VAL A 62 -7.67 -14.76 5.60
CA VAL A 62 -7.70 -13.33 5.24
C VAL A 62 -6.33 -12.66 5.42
N VAL A 63 -5.55 -13.08 6.42
CA VAL A 63 -4.24 -12.49 6.73
C VAL A 63 -3.29 -12.55 5.54
N LEU A 64 -3.41 -13.58 4.70
CA LEU A 64 -2.59 -13.74 3.49
C LEU A 64 -2.80 -12.62 2.45
N ALA A 65 -3.95 -11.95 2.49
CA ALA A 65 -4.31 -10.85 1.60
C ALA A 65 -4.26 -9.46 2.28
N MET A 66 -3.86 -9.40 3.55
CA MET A 66 -3.75 -8.14 4.29
C MET A 66 -2.46 -7.40 3.92
N GLN A 67 -2.57 -6.16 3.46
CA GLN A 67 -1.41 -5.31 3.14
C GLN A 67 -1.54 -3.91 3.75
N PRO A 68 -0.46 -3.33 4.32
CA PRO A 68 -0.46 -1.96 4.82
C PRO A 68 -0.45 -0.94 3.67
N ARG A 69 -1.17 0.17 3.84
CA ARG A 69 -1.31 1.24 2.82
C ARG A 69 -0.47 2.48 3.08
N MET A 70 0.38 2.43 4.11
CA MET A 70 1.17 3.56 4.55
C MET A 70 2.44 3.65 3.71
N LEU A 71 2.71 4.83 3.17
CA LEU A 71 4.00 5.20 2.58
C LEU A 71 4.86 5.86 3.67
N LEU A 72 5.99 5.24 3.98
CA LEU A 72 6.99 5.73 4.92
C LEU A 72 8.35 5.73 4.24
N THR A 73 9.03 6.86 4.32
CA THR A 73 10.36 7.04 3.75
C THR A 73 11.42 6.92 4.85
N VAL A 74 12.47 6.17 4.56
CA VAL A 74 13.63 5.99 5.44
C VAL A 74 14.91 6.39 4.71
N ASP A 75 15.89 6.87 5.46
CA ASP A 75 17.23 7.17 4.95
C ASP A 75 18.08 5.88 4.81
N GLU A 76 19.27 5.97 4.22
CA GLU A 76 20.25 4.88 4.12
C GLU A 76 20.61 4.28 5.49
N ASN A 77 20.54 5.09 6.55
CA ASN A 77 20.76 4.68 7.94
C ASN A 77 19.50 4.10 8.63
N LEU A 78 18.45 3.79 7.86
CA LEU A 78 17.14 3.30 8.33
C LEU A 78 16.44 4.23 9.33
N LYS A 79 16.79 5.53 9.33
CA LYS A 79 16.10 6.54 10.13
C LYS A 79 14.87 7.05 9.37
N PRO A 80 13.73 7.27 10.05
CA PRO A 80 12.56 7.84 9.41
C PRO A 80 12.89 9.24 8.91
N LEU A 81 12.61 9.48 7.63
CA LEU A 81 12.87 10.74 6.95
C LEU A 81 11.54 11.29 6.45
N SER A 82 11.19 12.52 6.80
CA SER A 82 9.97 13.15 6.29
C SER A 82 10.30 13.93 5.03
N VAL A 83 9.68 13.55 3.91
CA VAL A 83 9.89 14.14 2.58
C VAL A 83 8.52 14.46 1.97
N PRO A 84 8.38 15.60 1.27
CA PRO A 84 7.12 15.91 0.62
C PRO A 84 6.92 14.99 -0.61
N VAL A 85 5.73 14.41 -0.67
CA VAL A 85 5.25 13.47 -1.69
C VAL A 85 3.95 14.00 -2.28
N ARG A 86 3.81 13.87 -3.60
CA ARG A 86 2.59 14.16 -4.34
C ARG A 86 1.80 12.88 -4.46
N VAL A 87 0.58 12.87 -3.92
CA VAL A 87 -0.34 11.73 -3.98
C VAL A 87 -1.52 12.11 -4.86
N GLY A 88 -1.91 11.24 -5.79
CA GLY A 88 -3.09 11.43 -6.61
C GLY A 88 -3.45 10.17 -7.38
N GLN A 89 -4.44 10.27 -8.26
CA GLN A 89 -4.96 9.10 -8.98
C GLN A 89 -3.90 8.56 -9.95
N ALA A 90 -3.70 7.23 -9.92
CA ALA A 90 -2.78 6.53 -10.80
C ALA A 90 -3.30 6.51 -12.24
N VAL A 91 -2.41 6.86 -13.17
CA VAL A 91 -2.69 7.01 -14.60
C VAL A 91 -1.42 6.66 -15.37
N ASP A 92 -1.53 5.96 -16.52
CA ASP A 92 -0.35 5.45 -17.23
C ASP A 92 0.57 6.56 -17.72
N VAL A 93 0.00 7.60 -18.37
CA VAL A 93 0.72 8.81 -18.75
C VAL A 93 -0.26 9.99 -18.80
N VAL A 94 0.04 11.06 -18.08
CA VAL A 94 -0.68 12.33 -18.14
C VAL A 94 0.32 13.49 -18.15
N GLY A 95 0.04 14.55 -18.89
CA GLY A 95 0.93 15.71 -19.03
C GLY A 95 1.29 16.05 -20.47
N GLN A 96 1.78 17.28 -20.68
CA GLN A 96 2.22 17.77 -21.98
C GLN A 96 3.52 17.09 -22.44
N ALA A 97 3.73 17.05 -23.76
CA ALA A 97 4.89 16.42 -24.39
C ALA A 97 6.22 16.85 -23.74
N GLY A 98 7.02 15.87 -23.30
CA GLY A 98 8.38 16.08 -22.79
C GLY A 98 8.63 15.63 -21.33
N ARG A 99 7.61 15.58 -20.47
CA ARG A 99 7.71 15.02 -19.10
C ARG A 99 6.46 14.21 -18.74
N PRO A 100 6.43 12.91 -19.04
CA PRO A 100 5.28 12.08 -18.67
C PRO A 100 5.13 12.04 -17.15
N LYS A 101 3.94 12.35 -16.65
CA LYS A 101 3.57 12.17 -15.24
C LYS A 101 2.64 10.99 -15.08
N THR A 102 2.76 10.27 -13.98
CA THR A 102 1.95 9.07 -13.73
C THR A 102 0.80 9.31 -12.75
N ILE A 103 0.58 10.56 -12.38
CA ILE A 103 -0.43 10.98 -11.41
C ILE A 103 -1.27 12.14 -11.97
N THR A 104 -2.59 12.08 -11.77
CA THR A 104 -3.52 13.21 -11.96
C THR A 104 -4.06 13.73 -10.63
N GLY A 105 -4.40 15.03 -10.59
CA GLY A 105 -5.10 15.63 -9.45
C GLY A 105 -4.36 15.51 -8.12
N PHE A 106 -3.06 15.82 -8.10
CA PHE A 106 -2.21 15.56 -6.95
C PHE A 106 -2.43 16.54 -5.79
N GLN A 107 -2.28 16.04 -4.57
CA GLN A 107 -2.08 16.83 -3.36
C GLN A 107 -0.69 16.55 -2.78
N THR A 108 -0.03 17.59 -2.29
CA THR A 108 1.29 17.44 -1.64
C THR A 108 1.09 17.16 -0.15
N HIS A 109 1.61 16.04 0.31
CA HIS A 109 1.66 15.63 1.71
C HIS A 109 3.10 15.43 2.15
N SER A 110 3.37 15.43 3.44
CA SER A 110 4.65 15.00 3.99
C SER A 110 4.55 13.56 4.49
N THR A 111 5.56 12.73 4.24
CA THR A 111 5.58 11.36 4.77
C THR A 111 5.71 11.34 6.30
N PRO A 112 5.06 10.39 7.00
CA PRO A 112 4.29 9.26 6.47
C PRO A 112 2.87 9.64 6.02
N VAL A 113 2.41 9.05 4.91
CA VAL A 113 1.07 9.31 4.34
C VAL A 113 0.34 7.99 4.03
N LEU A 114 -0.99 8.00 4.10
CA LEU A 114 -1.82 6.87 3.70
C LEU A 114 -2.27 7.05 2.25
N LEU A 115 -2.01 6.04 1.41
CA LEU A 115 -2.41 6.06 0.01
C LEU A 115 -3.82 5.48 -0.15
N ALA A 116 -4.74 6.20 -0.81
CA ALA A 116 -6.08 5.70 -1.11
C ALA A 116 -6.07 4.74 -2.33
N ALA A 117 -7.24 4.14 -2.62
CA ALA A 117 -7.29 2.95 -3.48
C ALA A 117 -7.19 3.38 -4.94
N GLY A 118 -6.08 3.02 -5.59
CA GLY A 118 -5.77 3.54 -6.92
C GLY A 118 -5.00 4.86 -6.89
N ASP A 119 -4.56 5.32 -5.72
CA ASP A 119 -3.61 6.43 -5.64
C ASP A 119 -2.20 5.93 -5.90
N ARG A 120 -1.40 6.78 -6.52
CA ARG A 120 0.04 6.64 -6.71
C ARG A 120 0.74 7.84 -6.04
N ALA A 121 1.95 7.61 -5.55
CA ALA A 121 2.78 8.65 -4.97
C ALA A 121 4.01 8.91 -5.85
N GLU A 122 4.39 10.18 -5.98
CA GLU A 122 5.65 10.64 -6.59
C GLU A 122 6.36 11.58 -5.60
N LEU A 123 7.69 11.57 -5.57
CA LEU A 123 8.45 12.55 -4.76
C LEU A 123 8.21 13.97 -5.29
N ALA A 124 8.04 14.93 -4.37
CA ALA A 124 7.92 16.34 -4.74
C ALA A 124 9.29 17.04 -4.86
N THR A 125 10.38 16.42 -4.38
CA THR A 125 11.73 16.98 -4.34
C THR A 125 12.70 16.14 -5.16
N GLU A 126 13.71 16.78 -5.76
CA GLU A 126 14.84 16.10 -6.42
C GLU A 126 16.04 15.86 -5.49
N LYS A 127 15.95 16.30 -4.21
CA LYS A 127 16.99 16.13 -3.19
C LYS A 127 17.27 14.65 -2.87
N TYR A 128 16.24 13.82 -2.99
CA TYR A 128 16.33 12.39 -2.69
C TYR A 128 15.92 11.56 -3.91
N ILE A 129 16.63 10.45 -4.11
CA ILE A 129 16.33 9.44 -5.12
C ILE A 129 15.81 8.20 -4.41
N PRO A 130 14.62 7.68 -4.76
CA PRO A 130 14.12 6.46 -4.18
C PRO A 130 14.83 5.26 -4.80
N LEU A 131 15.19 4.26 -3.99
CA LEU A 131 15.78 3.01 -4.50
C LEU A 131 14.75 2.13 -5.24
N SER A 132 13.47 2.30 -4.93
CA SER A 132 12.36 1.64 -5.61
C SER A 132 11.71 2.61 -6.61
N SER A 133 11.34 2.11 -7.79
CA SER A 133 10.52 2.86 -8.75
C SER A 133 9.10 3.11 -8.24
N ILE A 134 8.63 2.28 -7.31
CA ILE A 134 7.28 2.31 -6.75
C ILE A 134 7.35 2.83 -5.31
N LEU A 135 6.57 3.88 -5.02
CA LEU A 135 6.48 4.49 -3.70
C LEU A 135 5.31 3.92 -2.90
N GLU A 136 5.44 2.67 -2.45
CA GLU A 136 4.47 1.98 -1.60
C GLU A 136 5.16 1.38 -0.36
N GLY A 137 4.50 1.39 0.80
CA GLY A 137 5.05 0.76 2.00
C GLY A 137 6.26 1.50 2.55
N PHE A 138 7.37 0.78 2.72
CA PHE A 138 8.63 1.34 3.19
C PHE A 138 9.57 1.57 2.01
N VAL A 139 9.97 2.83 1.82
CA VAL A 139 10.87 3.22 0.73
C VAL A 139 12.15 3.80 1.30
N ILE A 140 13.28 3.26 0.88
CA ILE A 140 14.60 3.81 1.20
C ILE A 140 14.90 4.92 0.19
N LEU A 141 15.21 6.10 0.72
CA LEU A 141 15.63 7.27 -0.01
C LEU A 141 17.14 7.44 0.14
N LYS A 142 17.80 7.74 -0.97
CA LYS A 142 19.21 8.08 -1.03
C LYS A 142 19.34 9.57 -1.33
N GLU A 143 20.28 10.25 -0.69
CA GLU A 143 20.61 11.63 -1.05
C GLU A 143 21.16 11.71 -2.48
N ASN A 144 20.64 12.64 -3.25
CA ASN A 144 21.06 12.85 -4.63
C ASN A 144 22.42 13.59 -4.67
N PRO A 145 23.50 12.97 -5.19
CA PRO A 145 24.81 13.61 -5.26
C PRO A 145 24.88 14.77 -6.24
N ASP A 146 23.98 14.82 -7.22
CA ASP A 146 23.91 15.87 -8.24
C ASP A 146 23.00 17.04 -7.83
N TYR A 147 22.37 16.95 -6.65
CA TYR A 147 21.48 18.00 -6.17
C TYR A 147 22.27 19.26 -5.82
N ARG A 148 22.00 20.34 -6.55
CA ARG A 148 22.41 21.69 -6.19
C ARG A 148 21.19 22.40 -5.64
N GLU A 149 21.32 23.01 -4.46
CA GLU A 149 20.30 23.94 -3.98
C GLU A 149 20.24 25.10 -4.98
N ASP A 150 19.14 25.18 -5.74
CA ASP A 150 18.82 26.37 -6.52
C ASP A 150 18.61 27.52 -5.52
N ASN A 151 19.60 28.42 -5.44
CA ASN A 151 19.52 29.69 -4.73
C ASN A 151 18.48 30.63 -5.36
#